data_AF-A0AAV3UA08-F1
#
_entry.id   AF-A0AAV3UA08-F1
#
_cell.length_a   1.000
_cell.length_b   1.000
_cell.length_c   1.000
_cell.angle_alpha   90.00
_cell.angle_beta   90.00
_cell.angle_gamma   90.00
#
_symmetry.space_group_name_H-M   'P 1'
#
loop_
_entity.id
_entity.type
_entity.pdbx_description
1 polymer ?
#
loop_
_entity_poly.entity_id
_entity_poly.type
_entity_poly.pdbx_seq_one_letter_code
_entity_poly.pdbx_strand_id
1 'polypeptide(L)'
;MSTHSELSTLSSSTESSRVQSVYVYQVPVRLWHWLTMLCMLTLIITGIFIGTPFITLPGNNMDALLMSYCRFAHFTAGYIFAIAFVGRLVWAFMGNEHARQLFLPPIWRGQWWSEVMFEFRWYFFLEDKPKKYIGHNPLALGMMFFCFVLGSLFMIATGFALYSEGAGPGHWSQIVFGWINPALGGSTNTHNLHRLVMWIMICFIMVHVYAAVREDIMSRQSIISSMISGHRTFKD
;
A
#
# COMPACT_ATOMS: atom_id res chain seq x y z
N MET A 1 -38.06 -55.23 17.04
CA MET A 1 -38.70 -53.91 16.99
C MET A 1 -37.71 -52.88 17.57
N SER A 2 -36.58 -52.65 16.87
CA SER A 2 -35.44 -51.89 17.44
C SER A 2 -34.62 -51.13 16.39
N THR A 3 -35.22 -50.73 15.27
CA THR A 3 -34.50 -50.10 14.15
C THR A 3 -34.91 -48.67 13.87
N HIS A 4 -35.90 -48.12 14.59
CA HIS A 4 -36.37 -46.74 14.39
C HIS A 4 -35.83 -45.73 15.42
N SER A 5 -35.11 -46.18 16.46
CA SER A 5 -34.57 -45.29 17.51
C SER A 5 -33.22 -44.67 17.14
N GLU A 6 -32.39 -45.36 16.35
CA GLU A 6 -31.01 -44.93 16.04
C GLU A 6 -30.93 -43.93 14.88
N LEU A 7 -31.99 -43.79 14.08
CA LEU A 7 -32.05 -42.81 12.98
C LEU A 7 -32.43 -41.39 13.46
N SER A 8 -32.91 -41.24 14.69
CA SER A 8 -33.30 -39.93 15.24
C SER A 8 -32.14 -39.16 15.88
N THR A 9 -31.04 -39.83 16.22
CA THR A 9 -29.87 -39.23 16.88
C THR A 9 -28.80 -38.72 15.92
N LEU A 10 -28.83 -39.12 14.64
CA LEU A 10 -27.87 -38.70 13.62
C LEU A 10 -28.24 -37.39 12.88
N SER A 11 -29.40 -36.79 13.18
CA SER A 11 -29.85 -35.54 12.56
C SER A 11 -29.39 -34.27 13.29
N SER A 12 -28.65 -34.38 14.40
CA SER A 12 -28.42 -33.27 15.34
C SER A 12 -27.03 -32.62 15.33
N SER A 13 -26.15 -32.89 14.36
CA SER A 13 -24.80 -32.28 14.35
C SER A 13 -24.34 -31.78 12.98
N THR A 14 -25.18 -31.02 12.30
CA THR A 14 -24.70 -30.08 11.29
C THR A 14 -25.28 -28.69 11.58
N GLU A 15 -25.01 -28.19 12.79
CA GLU A 15 -24.84 -26.74 12.94
C GLU A 15 -23.65 -26.38 12.04
N SER A 16 -23.94 -26.05 10.78
CA SER A 16 -22.98 -25.27 10.00
C SER A 16 -22.81 -23.99 10.80
N SER A 17 -21.63 -23.81 11.39
CA SER A 17 -21.26 -22.55 12.00
C SER A 17 -21.63 -21.47 11.00
N ARG A 18 -22.59 -20.61 11.35
CA ARG A 18 -23.03 -19.52 10.47
C ARG A 18 -21.83 -18.62 10.32
N VAL A 19 -21.04 -18.84 9.28
CA VAL A 19 -19.99 -17.95 8.86
C VAL A 19 -20.69 -16.64 8.49
N GLN A 20 -20.80 -15.72 9.44
CA GLN A 20 -21.31 -14.38 9.17
C GLN A 20 -20.32 -13.75 8.18
N SER A 21 -20.76 -13.64 6.93
CA SER A 21 -20.02 -12.96 5.88
C SER A 21 -20.56 -11.54 5.77
N VAL A 22 -19.81 -10.58 6.30
CA VAL A 22 -20.17 -9.16 6.21
C VAL A 22 -19.46 -8.58 4.99
N TYR A 23 -20.20 -7.91 4.11
CA TYR A 23 -19.62 -7.18 2.99
C TYR A 23 -19.01 -5.87 3.52
N VAL A 24 -17.69 -5.82 3.61
CA VAL A 24 -16.97 -4.69 4.24
C VAL A 24 -16.26 -3.83 3.20
N TYR A 25 -15.71 -4.43 2.14
CA TYR A 25 -14.94 -3.71 1.12
C TYR A 25 -15.69 -3.62 -0.21
N GLN A 26 -16.07 -2.39 -0.57
CA GLN A 26 -16.69 -2.07 -1.85
C GLN A 26 -15.75 -2.41 -3.02
N VAL A 27 -16.32 -2.95 -4.11
CA VAL A 27 -15.58 -3.32 -5.34
C VAL A 27 -14.61 -2.23 -5.84
N PRO A 28 -14.96 -0.93 -5.87
CA PRO A 28 -14.06 0.07 -6.43
C PRO A 28 -12.84 0.35 -5.54
N VAL A 29 -12.94 0.13 -4.23
CA VAL A 29 -11.78 0.25 -3.31
C VAL A 29 -10.79 -0.89 -3.55
N ARG A 30 -11.29 -2.11 -3.79
CA ARG A 30 -10.44 -3.27 -4.10
C ARG A 30 -9.74 -3.11 -5.44
N LEU A 31 -10.46 -2.69 -6.47
CA LEU A 31 -9.87 -2.42 -7.79
C LEU A 31 -8.77 -1.36 -7.70
N TRP A 32 -9.03 -0.28 -6.95
CA TRP A 32 -8.02 0.74 -6.71
C TRP A 32 -6.78 0.18 -6.00
N HIS A 33 -6.96 -0.65 -4.97
CA HIS A 33 -5.86 -1.27 -4.25
C HIS A 33 -5.01 -2.16 -5.18
N TRP A 34 -5.64 -3.05 -5.95
CA TRP A 34 -4.92 -3.95 -6.86
C TRP A 34 -4.22 -3.20 -7.99
N LEU A 35 -4.85 -2.16 -8.54
CA LEU A 35 -4.21 -1.26 -9.50
C LEU A 35 -2.97 -0.60 -8.91
N THR A 36 -3.11 -0.04 -7.70
CA THR A 36 -2.02 0.62 -6.98
C THR A 36 -0.87 -0.35 -6.69
N MET A 37 -1.19 -1.58 -6.28
CA MET A 37 -0.22 -2.64 -6.00
C MET A 37 0.56 -3.02 -7.27
N LEU A 38 -0.12 -3.22 -8.39
CA LEU A 38 0.52 -3.54 -9.67
C LEU A 38 1.41 -2.40 -10.15
N CYS A 39 0.93 -1.15 -10.10
CA CYS A 39 1.74 0.02 -10.45
C CYS A 39 2.98 0.13 -9.55
N MET A 40 2.82 -0.08 -8.24
CA MET A 40 3.93 0.00 -7.28
C MET A 40 5.01 -1.05 -7.58
N LEU A 41 4.61 -2.30 -7.86
CA LEU A 41 5.55 -3.34 -8.26
C LEU A 41 6.30 -2.98 -9.54
N THR A 42 5.59 -2.52 -10.57
CA THR A 42 6.22 -2.09 -11.84
C THR A 42 7.21 -0.94 -11.59
N LEU A 43 6.82 0.07 -10.81
CA LEU A 43 7.67 1.22 -10.48
C LEU A 43 8.93 0.82 -9.71
N ILE A 44 8.82 -0.08 -8.73
CA ILE A 44 9.97 -0.57 -7.96
C ILE A 44 10.93 -1.34 -8.86
N ILE A 45 10.44 -2.33 -9.60
CA ILE A 45 11.28 -3.19 -10.44
C ILE A 45 12.02 -2.35 -11.49
N THR A 46 11.29 -1.50 -12.21
CA THR A 46 11.89 -0.62 -13.22
C THR A 46 12.79 0.46 -12.61
N GLY A 47 12.46 0.99 -11.43
CA GLY A 47 13.26 2.00 -10.73
C GLY A 47 14.60 1.48 -10.21
N ILE A 48 14.66 0.21 -9.83
CA ILE A 48 15.92 -0.49 -9.52
C ILE A 48 16.81 -0.51 -10.77
N PHE A 49 16.29 -0.99 -11.90
CA PHE A 49 17.05 -1.05 -13.16
C PHE A 49 17.50 0.32 -13.67
N ILE A 50 16.69 1.38 -13.49
CA ILE A 50 17.08 2.76 -13.86
C ILE A 50 18.28 3.23 -13.02
N GLY A 51 18.43 2.77 -11.79
CA GLY A 51 19.58 3.11 -10.94
C GLY A 51 20.82 2.27 -11.13
N THR A 52 20.63 0.99 -11.43
CA THR A 52 21.69 0.05 -11.75
C THR A 52 21.53 -0.35 -13.21
N PRO A 53 21.93 0.52 -14.16
CA PRO A 53 21.70 0.27 -15.56
C PRO A 53 22.39 -1.01 -16.02
N PHE A 54 21.78 -1.69 -17.00
CA PHE A 54 22.44 -2.80 -17.68
C PHE A 54 23.78 -2.31 -18.23
N ILE A 55 24.84 -3.12 -18.05
CA ILE A 55 26.18 -2.78 -18.53
C ILE A 55 26.13 -2.75 -20.05
N THR A 56 26.05 -1.57 -20.64
CA THR A 56 26.05 -1.40 -22.09
C THR A 56 27.48 -1.57 -22.61
N LEU A 57 27.76 -2.69 -23.27
CA LEU A 57 28.99 -2.84 -24.05
C LEU A 57 28.91 -1.99 -25.33
N PRO A 58 29.99 -1.32 -25.75
CA PRO A 58 30.00 -0.57 -27.02
C PRO A 58 29.59 -1.49 -28.18
N GLY A 59 28.51 -1.13 -28.89
CA GLY A 59 27.97 -1.89 -30.02
C GLY A 59 26.78 -2.81 -29.70
N ASN A 60 26.38 -2.97 -28.44
CA ASN A 60 25.16 -3.72 -28.10
C ASN A 60 23.92 -2.81 -28.07
N ASN A 61 23.16 -2.79 -29.16
CA ASN A 61 21.92 -2.01 -29.25
C ASN A 61 20.79 -2.57 -28.36
N MET A 62 20.86 -3.84 -27.95
CA MET A 62 19.78 -4.48 -27.19
C MET A 62 19.68 -3.92 -25.76
N ASP A 63 20.80 -3.68 -25.10
CA ASP A 63 20.82 -3.16 -23.72
C ASP A 63 20.25 -1.73 -23.64
N ALA A 64 20.53 -0.90 -24.65
CA ALA A 64 19.99 0.44 -24.76
C ALA A 64 18.46 0.44 -25.02
N LEU A 65 17.98 -0.51 -25.84
CA LEU A 65 16.55 -0.69 -26.08
C LEU A 65 15.83 -1.16 -24.80
N LEU A 66 16.41 -2.13 -24.08
CA LEU A 66 15.87 -2.61 -22.80
C LEU A 66 15.74 -1.47 -21.79
N MET A 67 16.77 -0.64 -21.65
CA MET A 67 16.71 0.55 -20.78
C MET A 67 15.60 1.52 -21.18
N SER A 68 15.39 1.70 -22.49
CA SER A 68 14.31 2.57 -23.01
C SER A 68 12.93 2.01 -22.66
N TYR A 69 12.70 0.71 -22.80
CA TYR A 69 11.45 0.06 -22.38
C TYR A 69 11.26 0.11 -20.86
N CYS A 70 12.31 -0.07 -20.07
CA CYS A 70 12.23 0.06 -18.61
C CYS A 70 11.80 1.49 -18.20
N ARG A 71 12.40 2.52 -18.81
CA ARG A 71 12.02 3.93 -18.58
C ARG A 71 10.58 4.20 -19.01
N PHE A 72 10.18 3.73 -20.19
CA PHE A 72 8.81 3.88 -20.68
C PHE A 72 7.77 3.24 -19.75
N ALA A 73 8.03 2.00 -19.29
CA ALA A 73 7.18 1.31 -18.33
C ALA A 73 7.13 2.05 -16.99
N HIS A 74 8.25 2.55 -16.50
CA HIS A 74 8.33 3.32 -15.25
C HIS A 74 7.49 4.60 -15.33
N PHE A 75 7.67 5.41 -16.38
CA PHE A 75 6.93 6.66 -16.53
C PHE A 75 5.43 6.41 -16.71
N THR A 76 5.06 5.44 -17.55
CA THR A 76 3.64 5.08 -17.76
C THR A 76 2.99 4.59 -16.48
N ALA A 77 3.65 3.71 -15.73
CA ALA A 77 3.17 3.26 -14.42
C ALA A 77 3.07 4.42 -13.42
N GLY A 78 4.00 5.37 -13.46
CA GLY A 78 4.00 6.58 -12.64
C GLY A 78 2.79 7.48 -12.89
N TYR A 79 2.41 7.68 -14.17
CA TYR A 79 1.20 8.42 -14.52
C TYR A 79 -0.07 7.71 -14.04
N ILE A 80 -0.19 6.40 -14.28
CA ILE A 80 -1.35 5.61 -13.84
C ILE A 80 -1.46 5.66 -12.30
N PHE A 81 -0.34 5.48 -11.61
CA PHE A 81 -0.27 5.57 -10.15
C PHE A 81 -0.68 6.95 -9.64
N ALA A 82 -0.16 8.03 -10.23
CA ALA A 82 -0.47 9.39 -9.82
C ALA A 82 -1.97 9.70 -10.00
N ILE A 83 -2.55 9.34 -11.14
CA ILE A 83 -3.98 9.53 -11.41
C ILE A 83 -4.83 8.70 -10.43
N ALA A 84 -4.48 7.43 -10.22
CA ALA A 84 -5.18 6.57 -9.27
C ALA A 84 -5.09 7.14 -7.85
N PHE A 85 -3.93 7.66 -7.44
CA PHE A 85 -3.71 8.24 -6.12
C PHE A 85 -4.51 9.54 -5.92
N VAL A 86 -4.52 10.44 -6.92
CA VAL A 86 -5.35 11.66 -6.89
C VAL A 86 -6.84 11.30 -6.85
N GLY A 87 -7.28 10.34 -7.66
CA GLY A 87 -8.67 9.86 -7.61
C GLY A 87 -9.05 9.33 -6.22
N ARG A 88 -8.11 8.64 -5.55
CA ARG A 88 -8.31 8.17 -4.17
C ARG A 88 -8.37 9.30 -3.17
N LEU A 89 -7.50 10.31 -3.29
CA LEU A 89 -7.53 11.50 -2.45
C LEU A 89 -8.89 12.19 -2.56
N VAL A 90 -9.37 12.46 -3.78
CA VAL A 90 -10.67 13.09 -4.01
C VAL A 90 -11.81 12.28 -3.39
N TRP A 91 -11.82 10.96 -3.59
CA TRP A 91 -12.86 10.11 -2.99
C TRP A 91 -12.73 10.02 -1.47
N ALA A 92 -11.54 10.12 -0.89
CA ALA A 92 -11.39 10.20 0.56
C ALA A 92 -11.89 11.51 1.16
N PHE A 93 -11.79 12.64 0.44
CA PHE A 93 -12.38 13.91 0.85
C PHE A 93 -13.90 13.95 0.67
N MET A 94 -14.43 13.33 -0.40
CA MET A 94 -15.87 13.28 -0.70
C MET A 94 -16.61 12.10 -0.04
N GLY A 95 -15.88 11.15 0.54
CA GLY A 95 -16.41 9.88 1.05
C GLY A 95 -16.79 9.88 2.53
N ASN A 96 -17.26 8.72 3.00
CA ASN A 96 -17.75 8.47 4.36
C ASN A 96 -16.64 8.57 5.45
N GLU A 97 -16.97 8.66 6.75
CA GLU A 97 -15.97 8.81 7.84
C GLU A 97 -14.83 7.75 7.81
N HIS A 98 -15.15 6.51 7.41
CA HIS A 98 -14.15 5.45 7.22
C HIS A 98 -13.19 5.67 6.04
N ALA A 99 -13.59 6.43 5.02
CA ALA A 99 -12.72 6.83 3.91
C ALA A 99 -11.75 7.96 4.32
N ARG A 100 -12.13 8.79 5.30
CA ARG A 100 -11.31 9.89 5.84
C ARG A 100 -10.25 9.43 6.85
N GLN A 101 -10.46 8.30 7.52
CA GLN A 101 -9.55 7.82 8.57
C GLN A 101 -8.10 7.65 8.09
N LEU A 102 -7.88 7.22 6.84
CA LEU A 102 -6.54 7.07 6.27
C LEU A 102 -5.78 8.40 6.08
N PHE A 103 -6.51 9.51 5.87
CA PHE A 103 -5.93 10.81 5.50
C PHE A 103 -5.89 11.83 6.65
N LEU A 104 -6.62 11.57 7.74
CA LEU A 104 -6.63 12.41 8.94
C LEU A 104 -6.41 11.56 10.21
N PRO A 105 -5.25 10.91 10.39
CA PRO A 105 -4.91 10.32 11.68
C PRO A 105 -4.92 11.42 12.76
N PRO A 106 -5.43 11.17 13.98
CA PRO A 106 -5.47 12.15 15.07
C PRO A 106 -4.08 12.35 15.70
N ILE A 107 -3.09 12.73 14.89
CA ILE A 107 -1.69 13.00 15.26
C ILE A 107 -1.54 14.09 16.33
N TRP A 108 -2.57 14.91 16.51
CA TRP A 108 -2.67 15.99 17.48
C TRP A 108 -3.03 15.52 18.90
N ARG A 109 -3.44 14.25 19.08
CA ARG A 109 -3.76 13.70 20.41
C ARG A 109 -2.55 12.98 20.97
N GLY A 110 -2.01 13.45 22.09
CA GLY A 110 -0.86 12.81 22.77
C GLY A 110 -1.10 11.34 23.14
N GLN A 111 -2.36 10.95 23.37
CA GLN A 111 -2.77 9.58 23.62
C GLN A 111 -2.47 8.63 22.43
N TRP A 112 -2.56 9.13 21.19
CA TRP A 112 -2.26 8.36 19.98
C TRP A 112 -0.79 7.95 19.92
N TRP A 113 0.14 8.84 20.29
CA TRP A 113 1.57 8.52 20.34
C TRP A 113 1.91 7.50 21.44
N SER A 114 1.21 7.53 22.57
CA SER A 114 1.38 6.49 23.60
C SER A 114 0.88 5.12 23.13
N GLU A 115 -0.19 5.09 22.32
CA GLU A 115 -0.75 3.86 21.77
C GLU A 115 0.15 3.28 20.67
N VAL A 116 0.72 4.14 19.80
CA VAL A 116 1.74 3.78 18.80
C VAL A 116 2.98 3.17 19.46
N MET A 117 3.48 3.80 20.54
CA MET A 117 4.66 3.31 21.26
C MET A 117 4.38 1.99 22.01
N PHE A 118 3.18 1.85 22.58
CA PHE A 118 2.73 0.60 23.21
C PHE A 118 2.66 -0.55 22.20
N GLU A 119 2.16 -0.28 20.99
CA GLU A 119 2.08 -1.26 19.91
C GLU A 119 3.45 -1.63 19.37
N PHE A 120 4.35 -0.67 19.21
CA PHE A 120 5.75 -0.92 18.85
C PHE A 120 6.43 -1.85 19.87
N ARG A 121 6.24 -1.59 21.18
CA ARG A 121 6.73 -2.46 22.26
C ARG A 121 6.10 -3.85 22.20
N TRP A 122 4.79 -3.96 21.94
CA TRP A 122 4.12 -5.24 21.77
C TRP A 122 4.66 -6.04 20.57
N TYR A 123 4.92 -5.40 19.43
CA TYR A 123 5.52 -6.04 18.26
C TYR A 123 6.95 -6.52 18.50
N PHE A 124 7.70 -5.83 19.37
CA PHE A 124 9.01 -6.27 19.84
C PHE A 124 8.95 -7.31 20.99
N PHE A 125 7.76 -7.82 21.33
CA PHE A 125 7.54 -8.77 22.43
C PHE A 125 7.88 -8.23 23.83
N LEU A 126 7.89 -6.90 24.02
CA LEU A 126 8.09 -6.27 25.33
C LEU A 126 6.82 -6.23 26.19
N GLU A 127 5.67 -6.67 25.67
CA GLU A 127 4.38 -6.58 26.35
C GLU A 127 3.52 -7.82 26.06
N ASP A 128 2.86 -8.37 27.08
CA ASP A 128 2.23 -9.71 26.99
C ASP A 128 0.82 -9.71 26.36
N LYS A 129 0.12 -8.57 26.28
CA LYS A 129 -1.28 -8.51 25.81
C LYS A 129 -1.54 -7.38 24.80
N PRO A 130 -2.16 -7.66 23.64
CA PRO A 130 -2.61 -6.63 22.71
C PRO A 130 -3.83 -5.88 23.23
N LYS A 131 -3.88 -4.56 22.99
CA LYS A 131 -5.12 -3.78 23.13
C LYS A 131 -6.04 -4.08 21.94
N LYS A 132 -7.32 -4.33 22.20
CA LYS A 132 -8.34 -4.52 21.15
C LYS A 132 -8.83 -3.17 20.66
N TYR A 133 -8.47 -2.79 19.44
CA TYR A 133 -9.07 -1.65 18.74
C TYR A 133 -10.20 -2.12 17.83
N ILE A 134 -11.31 -1.37 17.79
CA ILE A 134 -12.50 -1.68 16.98
C ILE A 134 -12.26 -1.32 15.48
N GLY A 135 -11.17 -0.60 15.17
CA GLY A 135 -10.76 -0.17 13.82
C GLY A 135 -9.33 -0.59 13.44
N HIS A 136 -8.63 0.21 12.62
CA HIS A 136 -7.20 -0.01 12.36
C HIS A 136 -6.38 0.27 13.62
N ASN A 137 -5.41 -0.60 13.87
CA ASN A 137 -4.36 -0.41 14.86
C ASN A 137 -3.68 0.98 14.64
N PRO A 138 -3.51 1.81 15.69
CA PRO A 138 -2.99 3.17 15.56
C PRO A 138 -1.56 3.23 15.00
N LEU A 139 -0.70 2.24 15.27
CA LEU A 139 0.58 2.09 14.59
C LEU A 139 0.41 1.82 13.09
N ALA A 140 -0.49 0.90 12.71
CA ALA A 140 -0.77 0.59 11.30
C ALA A 140 -1.32 1.81 10.54
N LEU A 141 -2.20 2.59 11.17
CA LEU A 141 -2.70 3.85 10.62
C LEU A 141 -1.58 4.89 10.43
N GLY A 142 -0.68 5.00 11.42
CA GLY A 142 0.49 5.87 11.35
C GLY A 142 1.42 5.46 10.21
N MET A 143 1.75 4.18 10.09
CA MET A 143 2.57 3.66 8.99
C MET A 143 1.92 3.90 7.62
N MET A 144 0.62 3.70 7.50
CA MET A 144 -0.11 3.97 6.25
C MET A 144 -0.07 5.46 5.87
N PHE A 145 -0.21 6.37 6.82
CA PHE A 145 -0.16 7.80 6.50
C PHE A 145 1.28 8.27 6.21
N PHE A 146 2.23 8.00 7.11
CA PHE A 146 3.59 8.52 6.99
C PHE A 146 4.41 7.81 5.90
N CYS A 147 4.33 6.48 5.81
CA CYS A 147 5.10 5.76 4.81
C CYS A 147 4.35 5.77 3.47
N PHE A 148 3.08 5.37 3.43
CA PHE A 148 2.39 5.24 2.15
C PHE A 148 1.87 6.57 1.60
N VAL A 149 1.08 7.36 2.34
CA VAL A 149 0.49 8.60 1.79
C VAL A 149 1.57 9.66 1.52
N LEU A 150 2.36 10.02 2.53
CA LEU A 150 3.42 11.03 2.36
C LEU A 150 4.55 10.53 1.44
N GLY A 151 4.93 9.25 1.56
CA GLY A 151 5.93 8.66 0.66
C GLY A 151 5.46 8.66 -0.79
N SER A 152 4.19 8.30 -1.06
CA SER A 152 3.64 8.35 -2.43
C SER A 152 3.58 9.76 -2.97
N LEU A 153 3.15 10.76 -2.17
CA LEU A 153 3.17 12.17 -2.59
C LEU A 153 4.59 12.65 -2.91
N PHE A 154 5.56 12.29 -2.07
CA PHE A 154 6.96 12.62 -2.32
C PHE A 154 7.48 11.96 -3.60
N MET A 155 7.19 10.68 -3.82
CA MET A 155 7.60 9.95 -5.03
C MET A 155 6.96 10.54 -6.29
N ILE A 156 5.68 10.92 -6.25
CA ILE A 156 5.00 11.59 -7.36
C ILE A 156 5.66 12.94 -7.65
N ALA A 157 5.89 13.76 -6.63
CA ALA A 157 6.43 15.09 -6.78
C ALA A 157 7.87 15.07 -7.31
N THR A 158 8.75 14.27 -6.71
CA THR A 158 10.14 14.10 -7.18
C THR A 158 10.21 13.38 -8.53
N GLY A 159 9.33 12.40 -8.78
CA GLY A 159 9.26 11.70 -10.06
C GLY A 159 8.89 12.63 -11.22
N PHE A 160 7.89 13.49 -11.05
CA PHE A 160 7.53 14.48 -12.08
C PHE A 160 8.58 15.58 -12.23
N ALA A 161 9.26 15.97 -11.16
CA ALA A 161 10.36 16.91 -11.22
C ALA A 161 11.53 16.37 -12.06
N LEU A 162 11.91 15.10 -11.86
CA LEU A 162 12.93 14.42 -12.68
C LEU A 162 12.47 14.18 -14.12
N TYR A 163 11.20 13.80 -14.31
CA TYR A 163 10.62 13.61 -15.64
C TYR A 163 10.64 14.92 -16.45
N SER A 164 10.46 16.07 -15.80
CA SER A 164 10.46 17.37 -16.46
C SER A 164 11.78 17.73 -17.14
N GLU A 165 12.91 17.23 -16.62
CA GLU A 165 14.22 17.47 -17.23
C GLU A 165 14.36 16.76 -18.57
N GLY A 166 13.77 15.56 -18.70
CA GLY A 166 13.74 14.81 -19.94
C GLY A 166 12.66 15.28 -20.92
N ALA A 167 11.54 15.81 -20.42
CA ALA A 167 10.43 16.29 -21.25
C ALA A 167 10.74 17.63 -21.96
N GLY A 168 11.69 18.41 -21.42
CA GLY A 168 12.14 19.66 -22.00
C GLY A 168 11.40 20.90 -21.50
N PRO A 169 11.88 22.10 -21.87
CA PRO A 169 11.37 23.36 -21.36
C PRO A 169 9.93 23.63 -21.80
N GLY A 170 9.08 24.09 -20.87
CA GLY A 170 7.68 24.44 -21.12
C GLY A 170 6.69 23.27 -20.95
N HIS A 171 7.18 22.06 -20.64
CA HIS A 171 6.29 20.94 -20.31
C HIS A 171 5.57 21.18 -18.98
N TRP A 172 4.31 20.75 -18.86
CA TRP A 172 3.46 21.02 -17.68
C TRP A 172 4.10 20.53 -16.37
N SER A 173 4.82 19.40 -16.41
CA SER A 173 5.49 18.84 -15.23
C SER A 173 6.62 19.75 -14.74
N GLN A 174 7.26 20.50 -15.62
CA GLN A 174 8.27 21.50 -15.24
C GLN A 174 7.63 22.69 -14.54
N ILE A 175 6.49 23.17 -15.05
CA ILE A 175 5.77 24.32 -14.47
C ILE A 175 5.31 24.00 -13.05
N VAL A 176 4.79 22.78 -12.83
CA VAL A 176 4.22 22.38 -11.54
C VAL A 176 5.28 21.89 -10.55
N PHE A 177 6.27 21.12 -11.01
CA PHE A 177 7.22 20.41 -10.15
C PHE A 177 8.69 20.82 -10.34
N GLY A 178 9.01 21.68 -11.31
CA GLY A 178 10.39 22.05 -11.64
C GLY A 178 11.13 22.80 -10.53
N TRP A 179 10.41 23.39 -9.56
CA TRP A 179 11.00 24.03 -8.39
C TRP A 179 11.56 23.03 -7.37
N ILE A 180 11.20 21.75 -7.45
CA ILE A 180 11.63 20.71 -6.50
C ILE A 180 13.11 20.40 -6.66
N ASN A 181 13.60 20.28 -7.89
CA ASN A 181 15.01 19.97 -8.14
C ASN A 181 15.96 21.00 -7.50
N PRO A 182 15.79 22.32 -7.69
CA PRO A 182 16.62 23.31 -6.98
C PRO A 182 16.35 23.34 -5.48
N ALA A 183 15.11 23.15 -5.02
CA ALA A 183 14.79 23.14 -3.58
C ALA A 183 15.47 21.98 -2.82
N LEU A 184 15.66 20.84 -3.49
CA LEU A 184 16.36 19.68 -2.94
C LEU A 184 17.87 19.72 -3.19
N GLY A 185 18.44 20.82 -3.69
CA GLY A 185 19.89 20.93 -3.91
C GLY A 185 20.39 20.28 -5.20
N GLY A 186 19.52 20.12 -6.20
CA GLY A 186 19.86 19.67 -7.55
C GLY A 186 19.17 18.37 -7.97
N SER A 187 19.27 18.08 -9.27
CA SER A 187 18.69 16.87 -9.89
C SER A 187 19.31 15.59 -9.32
N THR A 188 20.62 15.55 -9.17
CA THR A 188 21.35 14.43 -8.57
C THR A 188 20.86 14.11 -7.16
N ASN A 189 20.64 15.12 -6.31
CA ASN A 189 20.13 14.86 -4.97
C ASN A 189 18.67 14.40 -5.01
N THR A 190 17.87 14.95 -5.92
CA THR A 190 16.49 14.49 -6.15
C THR A 190 16.45 13.01 -6.57
N HIS A 191 17.36 12.55 -7.44
CA HIS A 191 17.50 11.13 -7.77
C HIS A 191 17.84 10.27 -6.55
N ASN A 192 18.76 10.72 -5.70
CA ASN A 192 19.14 9.99 -4.49
C ASN A 192 17.99 9.89 -3.49
N LEU A 193 17.28 10.99 -3.25
CA LEU A 193 16.13 11.02 -2.34
C LEU A 193 14.96 10.20 -2.88
N HIS A 194 14.68 10.28 -4.19
CA HIS A 194 13.66 9.45 -4.84
C HIS A 194 13.97 7.95 -4.67
N ARG A 195 15.24 7.55 -4.82
CA ARG A 195 15.68 6.18 -4.56
C ARG A 195 15.62 5.79 -3.08
N LEU A 196 15.97 6.70 -2.17
CA LEU A 196 15.89 6.46 -0.73
C LEU A 196 14.44 6.19 -0.30
N VAL A 197 13.49 7.01 -0.76
CA VAL A 197 12.08 6.83 -0.44
C VAL A 197 11.51 5.56 -1.08
N MET A 198 11.96 5.19 -2.29
CA MET A 198 11.64 3.87 -2.87
C MET A 198 12.03 2.72 -1.91
N TRP A 199 13.23 2.75 -1.31
CA TRP A 199 13.64 1.74 -0.33
C TRP A 199 12.77 1.73 0.93
N ILE A 200 12.42 2.91 1.46
CA ILE A 200 11.49 3.03 2.59
C ILE A 200 10.13 2.40 2.24
N MET A 201 9.62 2.64 1.03
CA MET A 201 8.37 2.06 0.54
C MET A 201 8.45 0.54 0.41
N ILE A 202 9.57 -0.01 -0.06
CA ILE A 202 9.80 -1.46 -0.12
C ILE A 202 9.74 -2.06 1.30
N CYS A 203 10.43 -1.47 2.27
CA CYS A 203 10.37 -1.91 3.67
C CYS A 203 8.95 -1.87 4.22
N PHE A 204 8.21 -0.80 3.94
CA PHE A 204 6.81 -0.68 4.32
C PHE A 204 5.94 -1.77 3.69
N ILE A 205 6.08 -2.07 2.39
CA ILE A 205 5.32 -3.13 1.72
C ILE A 205 5.60 -4.49 2.37
N MET A 206 6.87 -4.80 2.68
CA MET A 206 7.23 -6.04 3.36
C MET A 206 6.55 -6.17 4.72
N VAL A 207 6.60 -5.12 5.55
CA VAL A 207 5.95 -5.11 6.87
C VAL A 207 4.43 -5.17 6.73
N HIS A 208 3.85 -4.46 5.77
CA HIS A 208 2.41 -4.45 5.52
C HIS A 208 1.89 -5.84 5.13
N VAL A 209 2.56 -6.52 4.19
CA VAL A 209 2.21 -7.89 3.78
C VAL A 209 2.40 -8.86 4.93
N TYR A 210 3.50 -8.76 5.68
CA TYR A 210 3.72 -9.59 6.87
C TYR A 210 2.62 -9.41 7.91
N ALA A 211 2.26 -8.16 8.24
CA ALA A 211 1.21 -7.86 9.20
C ALA A 211 -0.15 -8.39 8.74
N ALA A 212 -0.49 -8.21 7.45
CA ALA A 212 -1.73 -8.72 6.88
C ALA A 212 -1.81 -10.25 6.92
N VAL A 213 -0.73 -10.95 6.56
CA VAL A 213 -0.66 -12.43 6.61
C VAL A 213 -0.70 -12.93 8.05
N ARG A 214 0.06 -12.31 8.97
CA ARG A 214 0.06 -12.65 10.39
C ARG A 214 -1.33 -12.50 10.99
N GLU A 215 -2.03 -11.41 10.67
CA GLU A 215 -3.38 -11.18 11.18
C GLU A 215 -4.39 -12.14 10.57
N ASP A 216 -4.27 -12.51 9.28
CA ASP A 216 -5.14 -13.52 8.65
C ASP A 216 -4.96 -14.92 9.26
N ILE A 217 -3.74 -15.29 9.65
CA ILE A 217 -3.44 -16.59 10.29
C ILE A 217 -3.84 -16.59 11.78
N MET A 218 -3.56 -15.51 12.50
CA MET A 218 -3.71 -15.44 13.96
C MET A 218 -5.10 -14.95 14.40
N SER A 219 -5.80 -14.19 13.56
CA SER A 219 -7.15 -13.71 13.82
C SER A 219 -8.18 -14.68 13.23
N ARG A 220 -9.34 -14.80 13.86
CA ARG A 220 -10.49 -15.57 13.32
C ARG A 220 -11.22 -14.83 12.19
N GLN A 221 -10.53 -13.93 11.51
CA GLN A 221 -11.08 -12.96 10.57
C GLN A 221 -10.25 -12.99 9.30
N SER A 222 -10.90 -13.23 8.17
CA SER A 222 -10.22 -13.32 6.87
C SER A 222 -10.01 -11.93 6.26
N ILE A 223 -8.86 -11.32 6.53
CA ILE A 223 -8.52 -9.97 6.06
C ILE A 223 -8.07 -10.02 4.60
N ILE A 224 -7.22 -10.97 4.23
CA ILE A 224 -6.71 -11.10 2.85
C ILE A 224 -7.84 -11.54 1.92
N SER A 225 -8.63 -12.53 2.36
CA SER A 225 -9.81 -12.99 1.60
C SER A 225 -10.80 -11.85 1.36
N SER A 226 -10.97 -10.94 2.32
CA SER A 226 -11.86 -9.78 2.16
C SER A 226 -11.34 -8.74 1.14
N MET A 227 -10.04 -8.66 0.88
CA MET A 227 -9.48 -7.79 -0.16
C MET A 227 -9.60 -8.36 -1.59
N ILE A 228 -9.76 -9.68 -1.70
CA ILE A 228 -10.03 -10.36 -2.99
C ILE A 228 -11.55 -10.44 -3.23
N SER A 229 -12.29 -10.95 -2.25
CA SER A 229 -13.73 -11.26 -2.38
C SER A 229 -14.67 -10.14 -1.91
N GLY A 230 -14.24 -9.27 -0.99
CA GLY A 230 -15.07 -8.23 -0.34
C GLY A 230 -15.83 -8.68 0.89
N HIS A 231 -15.95 -9.98 1.09
CA HIS A 231 -16.66 -10.56 2.21
C HIS A 231 -15.66 -10.90 3.30
N ARG A 232 -15.86 -10.34 4.49
CA ARG A 232 -15.13 -10.73 5.69
C ARG A 232 -15.89 -11.89 6.32
N THR A 233 -15.26 -13.04 6.41
CA THR A 233 -15.83 -14.20 7.11
C THR A 233 -15.33 -14.22 8.55
N PHE A 234 -16.26 -14.21 9.50
CA PHE A 234 -15.96 -14.49 10.90
C PHE A 234 -16.12 -15.99 11.11
N LYS A 235 -15.05 -16.65 11.57
CA LYS A 235 -15.12 -18.04 12.02
C LYS A 235 -15.29 -18.02 13.55
N ASP A 236 -16.39 -18.57 14.05
CA ASP A 236 -16.53 -18.86 15.49
C ASP A 236 -15.64 -20.02 15.94
#